data_AF-A0A7C1LI71-F1
#
_entry.id   AF-A0A7C1LI71-F1
#
_cell.length_a   1.000
_cell.length_b   1.000
_cell.length_c   1.000
_cell.angle_alpha   90.00
_cell.angle_beta   90.00
_cell.angle_gamma   90.00
#
_symmetry.space_group_name_H-M   'P 1'
#
loop_
_entity.id
_entity.type
_entity.pdbx_description
1 polymer ?
#
loop_
_entity_poly.entity_id
_entity_poly.type
_entity_poly.pdbx_seq_one_letter_code
_entity_poly.pdbx_strand_id
1 'polypeptide(L)'
;MSDSASLFCPYCGKTLESFEADIAPKLLKQTPPPFEFPAMPKKGNKVLKFFIPDNLQFAIFNGAAILGSLHSFQQLFITFEQFQANKNLLNRDISEIL
;
A
#
# COMPACT_ATOMS: atom_id res chain seq x y z
N MET A 1 -23.08 6.91 30.02
CA MET A 1 -23.63 7.33 28.71
C MET A 1 -22.59 6.97 27.66
N SER A 2 -22.72 5.80 27.06
CA SER A 2 -21.74 5.21 26.16
C SER A 2 -22.28 5.26 24.72
N ASP A 3 -21.71 6.15 23.92
CA ASP A 3 -22.02 6.38 22.49
C ASP A 3 -21.58 5.24 21.55
N SER A 4 -21.05 4.14 22.11
CA SER A 4 -20.54 3.00 21.35
C SER A 4 -21.61 2.08 20.74
N ALA A 5 -22.90 2.43 20.86
CA ALA A 5 -24.02 1.65 20.32
C ALA A 5 -24.63 2.26 19.03
N SER A 6 -24.11 3.38 18.53
CA SER A 6 -24.63 3.98 17.30
C SER A 6 -24.19 3.19 16.08
N LEU A 7 -25.05 2.26 15.63
CA LEU A 7 -24.90 1.44 14.43
C LEU A 7 -25.14 2.26 13.15
N PHE A 8 -24.71 3.51 13.08
CA PHE A 8 -24.98 4.40 11.96
C PHE A 8 -23.77 4.51 11.01
N CYS A 9 -23.97 4.18 9.72
CA CYS A 9 -22.96 4.36 8.68
C CYS A 9 -23.06 5.76 8.03
N PRO A 10 -22.10 6.68 8.27
CA PRO A 10 -22.19 8.06 7.77
C PRO A 10 -22.03 8.18 6.24
N TYR A 11 -21.50 7.15 5.58
CA TYR A 11 -21.30 7.15 4.11
C TYR A 11 -22.48 6.61 3.33
N CYS A 12 -23.27 5.73 3.96
CA CYS A 12 -24.31 4.97 3.28
C CYS A 12 -25.71 5.19 3.86
N GLY A 13 -25.83 5.90 4.98
CA GLY A 13 -27.10 6.28 5.62
C GLY A 13 -27.91 5.10 6.17
N LYS A 14 -27.35 3.89 6.16
CA LYS A 14 -28.00 2.67 6.62
C LYS A 14 -27.52 2.28 8.02
N THR A 15 -28.42 1.69 8.79
CA THR A 15 -28.08 1.09 10.08
C THR A 15 -27.30 -0.20 9.83
N LEU A 16 -26.12 -0.33 10.45
CA LEU A 16 -25.33 -1.55 10.42
C LEU A 16 -26.06 -2.62 11.24
N GLU A 17 -26.33 -3.78 10.65
CA GLU A 17 -26.92 -4.90 11.39
C GLU A 17 -25.87 -5.44 12.37
N SER A 18 -26.29 -5.67 13.63
CA SER A 18 -25.43 -6.32 14.63
C SER A 18 -25.15 -7.75 14.20
N PHE A 19 -23.89 -8.05 13.88
CA PHE A 19 -23.44 -9.41 13.61
C PHE A 19 -23.33 -10.22 14.92
N GLU A 20 -24.46 -10.48 15.58
CA GLU A 20 -24.58 -11.60 16.52
C GLU A 20 -25.03 -12.84 15.73
N ALA A 21 -24.16 -13.29 14.83
CA ALA A 21 -24.27 -14.61 14.23
C ALA A 21 -23.27 -15.51 14.95
N ASP A 22 -23.79 -16.54 15.64
CA ASP A 22 -23.04 -17.62 16.26
C ASP A 22 -21.88 -18.09 15.37
N ILE A 23 -20.66 -17.63 15.69
CA ILE A 23 -19.45 -18.10 15.04
C ILE A 23 -19.14 -19.47 15.64
N ALA A 24 -19.78 -20.51 15.11
CA ALA A 24 -19.28 -21.87 15.27
C ALA A 24 -17.79 -21.86 14.88
N PRO A 25 -16.87 -22.36 15.74
CA PRO A 25 -15.44 -22.35 15.46
C PRO A 25 -15.12 -23.43 14.43
N LYS A 26 -15.45 -23.18 13.16
CA LYS A 26 -15.09 -24.02 12.04
C LYS A 26 -14.41 -23.19 10.96
N LEU A 27 -13.08 -23.19 11.06
CA LEU A 27 -12.16 -23.14 9.94
C LEU A 27 -12.24 -21.89 9.04
N LEU A 28 -12.08 -20.71 9.62
CA LEU A 28 -11.27 -19.71 8.90
C LEU A 28 -9.84 -20.25 8.92
N LYS A 29 -9.45 -20.95 7.86
CA LYS A 29 -8.03 -21.18 7.58
C LYS A 29 -7.42 -19.79 7.47
N GLN A 30 -6.77 -19.35 8.55
CA GLN A 30 -5.91 -18.19 8.53
C GLN A 30 -4.92 -18.47 7.41
N THR A 31 -5.06 -17.75 6.28
CA THR A 31 -4.01 -17.72 5.28
C THR A 31 -2.77 -17.27 6.05
N PRO A 32 -1.70 -18.08 6.13
CA PRO A 32 -0.48 -17.61 6.76
C PRO A 32 -0.11 -16.29 6.10
N PRO A 33 0.38 -15.29 6.86
CA PRO A 33 0.83 -14.03 6.28
C PRO A 33 1.73 -14.37 5.09
N PRO A 34 1.57 -13.68 3.94
CA PRO A 34 2.34 -13.97 2.75
C PRO A 34 3.80 -13.95 3.15
N PHE A 35 4.40 -15.14 3.08
CA PHE A 35 5.74 -15.50 3.50
C PHE A 35 6.65 -14.28 3.68
N GLU A 36 6.82 -13.84 4.94
CA GLU A 36 7.92 -12.95 5.31
C GLU A 36 9.21 -13.57 4.75
N PHE A 37 9.99 -12.77 4.03
CA PHE A 37 11.20 -13.15 3.29
C PHE A 37 11.84 -14.45 3.80
N PRO A 38 12.12 -15.45 2.93
CA PRO A 38 12.71 -16.72 3.36
C PRO A 38 13.85 -16.43 4.32
N ALA A 39 13.77 -17.03 5.51
CA ALA A 39 14.83 -17.00 6.50
C ALA A 39 16.15 -17.24 5.76
N MET A 40 16.93 -16.16 5.61
CA MET A 40 18.08 -16.13 4.73
C MET A 40 19.01 -17.28 5.13
N PRO A 41 19.47 -18.13 4.19
CA PRO A 41 20.45 -19.15 4.52
C PRO A 41 21.66 -18.45 5.13
N LYS A 42 22.01 -18.79 6.38
CA LYS A 42 23.16 -18.23 7.12
C LYS A 42 24.51 -18.41 6.39
N LYS A 43 24.53 -19.16 5.28
CA LYS A 43 25.65 -19.29 4.34
C LYS A 43 25.13 -19.22 2.89
N GLY A 44 24.83 -18.02 2.41
CA GLY A 44 24.48 -17.78 1.01
C GLY A 44 25.75 -17.60 0.17
N ASN A 45 25.86 -18.35 -0.93
CA ASN A 45 26.81 -18.09 -2.01
C ASN A 45 26.81 -16.60 -2.37
N LYS A 46 28.01 -16.00 -2.54
CA LYS A 46 28.25 -14.57 -2.86
C LYS A 46 27.62 -14.07 -4.18
N VAL A 47 26.81 -14.89 -4.84
CA VAL A 47 26.20 -14.61 -6.15
C VAL A 47 24.95 -13.73 -6.02
N LEU A 48 24.22 -13.79 -4.89
CA LEU A 48 23.01 -12.99 -4.67
C LEU A 48 23.22 -12.00 -3.53
N LYS A 49 23.22 -10.70 -3.86
CA LYS A 49 23.23 -9.61 -2.87
C LYS A 49 21.79 -9.15 -2.63
N PHE A 50 21.26 -9.47 -1.47
CA PHE A 50 20.00 -8.90 -1.00
C PHE A 50 20.29 -7.66 -0.17
N PHE A 51 19.61 -6.55 -0.48
CA PHE A 51 19.65 -5.33 0.33
C PHE A 51 18.35 -5.24 1.11
N ILE A 52 18.47 -5.18 2.44
CA ILE A 52 17.36 -4.97 3.36
C ILE A 52 17.63 -3.63 4.03
N PRO A 53 16.77 -2.62 3.84
CA PRO A 53 16.91 -1.33 4.51
C PRO A 53 16.86 -1.49 6.03
N ASP A 54 17.67 -0.73 6.76
CA ASP A 54 17.68 -0.74 8.23
C ASP A 54 16.33 -0.34 8.83
N ASN A 55 15.60 0.54 8.13
CA ASN A 55 14.29 1.04 8.53
C ASN A 55 13.21 0.65 7.54
N LEU A 56 12.77 -0.61 7.62
CA LEU A 56 11.75 -1.19 6.73
C LEU A 56 10.40 -0.43 6.78
N GLN A 57 9.99 0.04 7.95
CA GLN A 57 8.70 0.72 8.13
C GLN A 57 8.61 1.99 7.29
N PHE A 58 9.73 2.71 7.16
CA PHE A 58 9.81 3.95 6.40
C PHE A 58 10.50 3.79 5.04
N ALA A 59 10.81 2.57 4.60
CA ALA A 59 11.55 2.34 3.36
C ALA A 59 10.85 2.96 2.14
N ILE A 60 9.52 2.82 2.05
CA ILE A 60 8.71 3.41 0.99
C ILE A 60 8.77 4.94 1.05
N PHE A 61 8.54 5.52 2.24
CA PHE A 61 8.53 6.96 2.42
C PHE A 61 9.91 7.57 2.13
N ASN A 62 10.98 6.97 2.67
CA ASN A 62 12.35 7.43 2.47
C ASN A 62 12.75 7.35 0.99
N GLY A 63 12.39 6.26 0.30
CA GLY A 63 12.59 6.13 -1.14
C GLY A 63 11.87 7.22 -1.92
N ALA A 64 10.58 7.45 -1.61
CA ALA A 64 9.80 8.50 -2.24
C ALA A 64 10.35 9.92 -1.97
N ALA A 65 10.82 10.19 -0.74
CA ALA A 65 11.43 11.47 -0.38
C ALA A 65 12.74 11.71 -1.14
N ILE A 66 13.57 10.67 -1.28
CA ILE A 66 14.79 10.75 -2.10
C ILE A 66 14.42 11.04 -3.55
N LEU A 67 13.47 10.30 -4.14
CA LEU A 67 13.05 10.53 -5.52
C LEU A 67 12.46 11.94 -5.72
N GLY A 68 11.57 12.38 -4.83
CA GLY A 68 10.95 13.70 -4.88
C GLY A 68 11.93 14.86 -4.68
N SER A 69 13.09 14.61 -4.07
CA SER A 69 14.16 15.60 -3.93
C SER A 69 14.96 15.84 -5.23
N LEU A 70 14.86 14.93 -6.20
CA LEU A 70 15.57 15.06 -7.47
C LEU A 70 14.87 16.06 -8.38
N HIS A 71 15.62 17.01 -8.93
CA HIS A 71 15.07 17.98 -9.89
C HIS A 71 14.49 17.31 -11.14
N SER A 72 15.13 16.23 -11.63
CA SER A 72 14.62 15.44 -12.75
C SER A 72 13.24 14.82 -12.47
N PHE A 73 12.94 14.50 -11.21
CA PHE A 73 11.65 13.90 -10.85
C PHE A 73 10.49 14.89 -10.97
N GLN A 74 10.77 16.19 -10.91
CA GLN A 74 9.75 17.23 -11.11
C GLN A 74 9.16 17.20 -12.53
N GLN A 75 9.90 16.68 -13.52
CA GLN A 75 9.43 16.52 -14.90
C GLN A 75 8.32 15.45 -15.01
N LEU A 76 8.21 14.56 -14.03
CA LEU A 76 7.19 13.52 -13.99
C LEU A 76 5.87 14.01 -13.39
N PHE A 77 5.83 15.24 -12.86
CA PHE A 77 4.62 15.76 -12.21
C PHE A 77 3.60 16.20 -13.25
N ILE A 78 2.37 15.76 -13.07
CA ILE A 78 1.26 16.14 -13.93
C ILE A 78 0.48 17.25 -13.23
N THR A 79 0.37 18.40 -13.89
CA THR A 79 -0.44 19.50 -13.36
C THR A 79 -1.92 19.22 -13.56
N PHE A 80 -2.76 19.93 -12.79
CA PHE A 80 -4.21 19.84 -12.93
C PHE A 80 -4.68 20.14 -14.36
N GLU A 81 -4.13 21.19 -14.98
CA GLU A 81 -4.48 21.60 -16.34
C GLU A 81 -4.12 20.52 -17.38
N GLN A 82 -2.93 19.93 -17.24
CA GLN A 82 -2.48 18.83 -18.11
C GLN A 82 -3.44 17.64 -17.99
N PHE A 83 -3.79 17.24 -16.77
CA PHE A 83 -4.72 16.15 -16.54
C PHE A 83 -6.13 16.41 -17.10
N GLN A 84 -6.63 17.64 -16.99
CA GLN A 84 -7.93 18.01 -17.57
C GLN A 84 -7.92 17.92 -19.11
N ALA A 85 -6.81 18.32 -19.73
CA ALA A 85 -6.65 18.20 -21.18
C ALA A 85 -6.56 16.74 -21.65
N ASN A 86 -5.93 15.85 -20.87
CA ASN A 86 -5.82 14.44 -21.20
C ASN A 86 -5.82 13.53 -19.97
N LYS A 87 -6.97 12.91 -19.67
CA LYS A 87 -7.12 12.01 -18.52
C LYS A 87 -6.27 10.74 -18.60
N ASN A 88 -5.81 10.35 -19.80
CA ASN A 88 -4.96 9.18 -19.98
C ASN A 88 -3.48 9.45 -19.63
N LEU A 89 -3.12 10.68 -19.29
CA LEU A 89 -1.76 11.04 -18.85
C LEU A 89 -1.25 10.20 -17.68
N LEU A 90 -2.13 9.78 -16.78
CA LEU A 90 -1.77 8.96 -15.61
C LEU A 90 -1.41 7.51 -15.98
N ASN A 91 -1.77 7.06 -17.18
CA ASN A 91 -1.58 5.68 -17.63
C ASN A 91 -0.39 5.52 -18.59
N ARG A 92 0.42 6.58 -18.78
CA ARG A 92 1.58 6.53 -19.66
C ARG A 92 2.66 5.64 -19.08
N ASP A 93 3.38 4.94 -19.95
CA ASP A 93 4.58 4.22 -19.55
C ASP A 93 5.73 5.22 -19.29
N ILE A 94 6.66 4.86 -18.40
CA ILE A 94 7.84 5.67 -18.08
C ILE A 94 8.67 5.93 -19.34
N SER A 95 8.65 4.99 -20.29
CA SER A 95 9.32 5.11 -21.59
C SER A 95 8.80 6.28 -22.44
N GLU A 96 7.58 6.76 -22.21
CA GLU A 96 6.95 7.85 -22.96
C GLU A 96 7.23 9.24 -22.36
N ILE A 97 7.96 9.31 -21.24
CA ILE A 97 8.24 10.55 -20.50
C ILE A 97 9.63 11.12 -20.82
N LEU A 98 10.49 10.36 -21.52
CA LEU A 98 11.87 10.73 -21.88
C LEU A 98 12.03 11.12 -23.35
#